data_AF-A0A6B0SIG5-F1
#
_entry.id   AF-A0A6B0SIG5-F1
#
_cell.length_a   1.000
_cell.length_b   1.000
_cell.length_c   1.000
_cell.angle_alpha   90.00
_cell.angle_beta   90.00
_cell.angle_gamma   90.00
#
_symmetry.space_group_name_H-M   'P 1'
#
loop_
_entity.id
_entity.type
_entity.pdbx_description
1 polymer ?
#
loop_
_entity_poly.entity_id
_entity_poly.type
_entity_poly.pdbx_seq_one_letter_code
_entity_poly.pdbx_strand_id
1 'polypeptide(L)'
;MVETVTPGTSSGYGPAAVLVELHDRNPSLAAVTVLMSALFAGFLVGTATDPRTLAGEPVWLKPAKFAASIALFTGSLAWLTPHLAAPDGVVRTASRGIAAG
;
A
#
# COMPACT_ATOMS: atom_id res chain seq x y z
N MET A 1 16.96 34.82 28.56
CA MET A 1 16.96 34.46 27.12
C MET A 1 16.22 33.15 27.01
N VAL A 2 14.88 33.23 26.92
CA VAL A 2 13.99 32.07 26.86
C VAL A 2 13.71 31.81 25.39
N GLU A 3 14.14 30.66 24.90
CA GLU A 3 13.92 30.25 23.52
C GLU A 3 12.43 29.93 23.33
N THR A 4 11.76 30.71 22.49
CA THR A 4 10.36 30.49 22.12
C THR A 4 10.29 29.24 21.24
N VAL A 5 9.89 28.11 21.83
CA VAL A 5 9.50 26.92 21.07
C VAL A 5 8.23 27.25 20.30
N THR A 6 8.37 27.53 19.00
CA THR A 6 7.25 27.65 18.06
C THR A 6 6.55 26.30 17.95
N PRO A 7 5.26 26.16 18.27
CA PRO A 7 4.55 24.91 18.03
C PRO A 7 4.44 24.72 16.51
N GLY A 8 5.25 23.81 15.98
CA GLY A 8 5.11 23.33 14.60
C GLY A 8 3.71 22.76 14.41
N THR A 9 3.03 23.27 13.40
CA THR A 9 1.70 22.86 12.92
C THR A 9 1.48 21.36 13.12
N SER A 10 0.57 20.99 14.02
CA SER A 10 0.07 19.62 14.16
C SER A 10 -0.80 19.29 12.95
N SER A 11 -0.13 18.95 11.84
CA SER A 11 -0.79 18.39 10.66
C SER A 11 -1.46 17.08 11.08
N GLY A 12 -2.78 17.04 11.00
CA GLY A 12 -3.60 15.99 11.57
C GLY A 12 -3.18 14.59 11.09
N TYR A 13 -2.91 13.70 12.04
CA TYR A 13 -2.57 12.30 11.81
C TYR A 13 -3.81 11.47 11.41
N GLY A 14 -4.43 11.81 10.28
CA GLY A 14 -5.47 10.98 9.67
C GLY A 14 -4.83 9.91 8.78
N PRO A 15 -5.27 8.64 8.81
CA PRO A 15 -4.72 7.60 7.94
C PRO A 15 -4.87 7.97 6.46
N ALA A 16 -5.92 8.72 6.11
CA ALA A 16 -6.13 9.25 4.76
C ALA A 16 -5.14 10.38 4.37
N ALA A 17 -4.79 11.27 5.31
CA ALA A 17 -3.80 12.32 5.07
C ALA A 17 -2.40 11.71 4.84
N VAL A 18 -2.10 10.62 5.57
CA VAL A 18 -0.88 9.83 5.38
C VAL A 18 -0.88 9.13 4.02
N LEU A 19 -2.01 8.58 3.57
CA LEU A 19 -2.12 7.95 2.24
C LEU A 19 -1.93 8.95 1.08
N VAL A 20 -2.42 10.18 1.22
CA VAL A 20 -2.26 11.24 0.20
C VAL A 20 -0.80 11.71 0.15
N GLU A 21 -0.17 11.94 1.30
CA GLU A 21 1.26 12.31 1.37
C GLU A 21 2.18 11.17 0.86
N LEU A 22 1.79 9.91 1.05
CA LEU A 22 2.50 8.75 0.52
C LEU A 22 2.40 8.59 -0.99
N HIS A 23 1.24 8.94 -1.56
CA HIS A 23 1.05 8.98 -3.01
C HIS A 23 1.99 10.00 -3.66
N ASP A 24 2.20 11.14 -3.00
CA ASP A 24 3.08 12.21 -3.48
C ASP A 24 4.57 11.86 -3.43
N ARG A 25 5.01 11.00 -2.48
CA ARG A 25 6.43 10.63 -2.34
C ARG A 25 6.82 9.29 -2.95
N ASN A 26 5.91 8.32 -3.01
CA ASN A 26 6.20 6.99 -3.55
C ASN A 26 4.96 6.35 -4.22
N PRO A 27 4.57 6.86 -5.41
CA PRO A 27 3.29 6.54 -6.04
C PRO A 27 3.13 5.05 -6.39
N SER A 28 4.24 4.34 -6.64
CA SER A 28 4.22 2.93 -7.03
C SER A 28 3.77 1.99 -5.91
N LEU A 29 4.29 2.17 -4.68
CA LEU A 29 3.92 1.36 -3.52
C LEU A 29 2.45 1.58 -3.15
N ALA A 30 2.00 2.83 -3.13
CA ALA A 30 0.62 3.19 -2.86
C ALA A 30 -0.34 2.61 -3.91
N ALA A 31 0.01 2.70 -5.20
CA ALA A 31 -0.78 2.12 -6.28
C ALA A 31 -0.91 0.60 -6.15
N VAL A 32 0.18 -0.10 -5.82
CA VAL A 32 0.15 -1.56 -5.59
C VAL A 32 -0.72 -1.91 -4.40
N THR A 33 -0.64 -1.18 -3.28
CA THR A 33 -1.50 -1.42 -2.12
C THR A 33 -2.98 -1.29 -2.46
N VAL A 34 -3.37 -0.23 -3.17
CA VAL A 34 -4.77 0.00 -3.59
C VAL A 34 -5.23 -1.08 -4.55
N LEU A 35 -4.43 -1.39 -5.57
CA LEU A 35 -4.74 -2.43 -6.56
C LEU A 35 -4.93 -3.80 -5.89
N MET A 36 -4.02 -4.20 -5.00
CA MET A 36 -4.09 -5.49 -4.32
C MET A 36 -5.26 -5.55 -3.33
N SER A 37 -5.60 -4.43 -2.69
CA SER A 37 -6.80 -4.33 -1.85
C SER A 37 -8.08 -4.48 -2.66
N ALA A 38 -8.16 -3.86 -3.84
CA ALA A 38 -9.29 -4.01 -4.76
C ALA A 38 -9.42 -5.45 -5.28
N LEU A 39 -8.31 -6.07 -5.68
CA LEU A 39 -8.29 -7.47 -6.09
C LEU A 39 -8.69 -8.41 -4.95
N PHE A 40 -8.22 -8.17 -3.73
CA PHE A 40 -8.63 -8.93 -2.56
C PHE A 40 -10.15 -8.88 -2.35
N ALA A 41 -10.75 -7.69 -2.40
CA ALA A 41 -12.20 -7.53 -2.33
C ALA A 41 -12.92 -8.28 -3.46
N GLY A 42 -12.41 -8.19 -4.69
CA GLY A 42 -12.94 -8.94 -5.84
C GLY A 42 -12.87 -10.45 -5.66
N PHE A 43 -11.76 -10.98 -5.13
CA PHE A 43 -11.62 -12.40 -4.84
C PHE A 43 -12.50 -12.86 -3.68
N LEU A 44 -12.74 -12.03 -2.67
CA LEU A 44 -13.73 -12.33 -1.63
C LEU A 44 -15.14 -12.44 -2.20
N VAL A 45 -15.52 -11.52 -3.09
CA VAL A 45 -16.80 -11.61 -3.82
C VAL A 45 -16.84 -12.91 -4.62
N GLY A 46 -15.77 -13.23 -5.38
CA GLY A 46 -15.66 -14.50 -6.10
C GLY A 46 -15.80 -15.72 -5.19
N THR A 47 -15.25 -15.68 -3.98
CA THR A 47 -15.37 -16.75 -2.98
C THR A 47 -16.83 -16.95 -2.54
N ALA A 48 -17.62 -15.88 -2.48
CA ALA A 48 -19.03 -15.93 -2.10
C ALA A 48 -19.96 -16.28 -3.27
N THR A 49 -19.62 -15.89 -4.50
CA THR A 49 -20.50 -16.04 -5.67
C THR A 49 -20.15 -17.24 -6.57
N ASP A 50 -18.92 -17.73 -6.53
CA ASP A 50 -18.48 -18.86 -7.36
C ASP A 50 -18.39 -20.14 -6.51
N PRO A 51 -19.25 -21.14 -6.77
CA PRO A 51 -19.28 -22.38 -5.99
C PRO A 51 -18.13 -23.34 -6.34
N ARG A 52 -17.25 -23.02 -7.30
CA ARG A 52 -16.15 -23.90 -7.68
C ARG A 52 -15.16 -24.08 -6.53
N THR A 53 -14.88 -25.35 -6.23
CA THR A 53 -13.87 -25.75 -5.25
C THR A 53 -12.72 -26.50 -5.91
N LEU A 54 -11.50 -26.27 -5.44
CA LEU A 54 -10.32 -27.05 -5.79
C LEU A 54 -9.77 -27.68 -4.50
N ALA A 55 -9.68 -29.01 -4.46
CA ALA A 55 -9.28 -29.78 -3.26
C ALA A 55 -10.14 -29.48 -2.00
N GLY A 56 -11.43 -29.18 -2.19
CA GLY A 56 -12.36 -28.87 -1.10
C GLY A 56 -12.33 -27.42 -0.60
N GLU A 57 -11.48 -26.56 -1.16
CA GLU A 57 -11.42 -25.12 -0.85
C GLU A 57 -11.97 -24.28 -2.01
N PRO A 58 -12.65 -23.15 -1.78
CA PRO A 58 -13.07 -22.26 -2.86
C PRO A 58 -11.89 -21.81 -3.73
N VAL A 59 -12.07 -21.82 -5.06
CA VAL A 59 -11.01 -21.48 -6.02
C VAL A 59 -10.41 -20.08 -5.79
N TRP A 60 -11.23 -19.14 -5.34
CA TRP A 60 -10.83 -17.74 -5.13
C TRP A 60 -10.16 -17.48 -3.77
N LEU A 61 -10.23 -18.43 -2.83
CA LEU A 61 -9.69 -18.21 -1.49
C LEU A 61 -8.15 -18.15 -1.50
N LYS A 62 -7.53 -18.91 -2.41
CA LYS A 62 -6.09 -18.90 -2.63
C LYS A 62 -5.57 -17.53 -3.14
N PRO A 63 -6.06 -17.00 -4.28
CA PRO A 63 -5.64 -15.66 -4.73
C PRO A 63 -6.04 -14.55 -3.76
N ALA A 64 -7.15 -14.67 -3.01
CA ALA A 64 -7.52 -13.72 -1.97
C ALA A 64 -6.41 -13.58 -0.90
N LYS A 65 -5.92 -14.70 -0.36
CA LYS A 65 -4.84 -14.67 0.64
C LYS A 65 -3.56 -14.03 0.11
N PHE A 66 -3.20 -14.28 -1.15
CA PHE A 66 -2.03 -13.64 -1.77
C PHE A 66 -2.21 -12.13 -1.93
N ALA A 67 -3.37 -11.70 -2.44
CA ALA A 67 -3.68 -10.28 -2.59
C ALA A 67 -3.68 -9.56 -1.22
N ALA A 68 -4.25 -10.19 -0.19
CA ALA A 68 -4.25 -9.66 1.17
C ALA A 68 -2.83 -9.48 1.72
N SER A 69 -1.95 -10.48 1.60
CA SER A 69 -0.56 -10.39 2.06
C SER A 69 0.22 -9.29 1.35
N ILE A 70 0.07 -9.14 0.04
CA ILE A 70 0.75 -8.08 -0.72
C ILE A 70 0.21 -6.71 -0.32
N ALA A 71 -1.11 -6.56 -0.17
CA ALA A 71 -1.73 -5.32 0.28
C ALA A 71 -1.23 -4.93 1.68
N LEU A 72 -1.19 -5.88 2.62
CA LEU A 72 -0.67 -5.65 3.97
C LEU A 72 0.82 -5.29 3.96
N PHE A 73 1.63 -6.02 3.20
CA PHE A 73 3.06 -5.78 3.11
C PHE A 73 3.37 -4.41 2.50
N THR A 74 2.79 -4.11 1.34
CA THR A 74 3.00 -2.83 0.65
C THR A 74 2.40 -1.66 1.42
N GLY A 75 1.25 -1.86 2.08
CA GLY A 75 0.66 -0.86 2.98
C GLY A 75 1.52 -0.61 4.21
N SER A 76 2.11 -1.65 4.79
CA SER A 76 3.07 -1.52 5.91
C SER A 76 4.33 -0.78 5.48
N LEU A 77 4.86 -1.10 4.31
CA LEU A 77 6.01 -0.39 3.70
C LEU A 77 5.68 1.07 3.42
N ALA A 78 4.52 1.35 2.84
CA ALA A 78 4.05 2.70 2.62
C ALA A 78 4.00 3.46 3.95
N TRP A 79 3.45 2.86 5.02
CA TRP A 79 3.41 3.49 6.35
C TRP A 79 4.79 3.69 7.01
N LEU A 80 5.75 2.77 6.79
CA LEU A 80 7.10 2.86 7.36
C LEU A 80 8.02 3.82 6.60
N THR A 81 7.81 4.02 5.31
CA THR A 81 8.68 4.84 4.45
C THR A 81 8.89 6.28 4.95
N PRO A 82 7.90 7.01 5.49
CA PRO A 82 8.09 8.33 6.10
C PRO A 82 8.97 8.33 7.35
N HIS A 83 9.02 7.21 8.08
CA HIS A 83 9.78 7.05 9.33
C HIS A 83 11.20 6.52 9.07
N LEU A 84 11.40 5.85 7.94
CA LEU A 84 12.67 5.34 7.45
C LEU A 84 13.24 6.35 6.46
N ALA A 85 14.06 7.30 6.94
CA ALA A 85 14.80 8.22 6.06
C ALA A 85 15.75 7.42 5.13
N ALA A 86 15.26 6.99 3.97
CA ALA A 86 16.02 6.23 2.99
C ALA A 86 16.68 7.20 1.97
N PRO A 87 17.99 7.08 1.71
CA PRO A 87 18.71 8.01 0.84
C PRO A 87 18.24 7.97 -0.62
N ASP A 88 18.20 9.15 -1.26
CA ASP A 88 17.53 9.51 -2.52
C ASP A 88 17.94 8.73 -3.79
N GLY A 89 18.87 7.78 -3.70
CA GLY A 89 19.50 7.12 -4.85
C GLY A 89 18.77 5.89 -5.41
N VAL A 90 17.83 5.29 -4.68
CA VAL A 90 17.22 4.00 -5.05
C VAL A 90 15.98 4.15 -5.95
N VAL A 91 15.32 5.32 -5.90
CA VAL A 91 14.01 5.56 -6.55
C VAL A 91 14.13 5.77 -8.07
N ARG A 92 15.30 6.18 -8.57
CA ARG A 92 15.50 6.52 -10.00
C ARG A 92 15.61 5.30 -10.93
N THR A 93 15.91 4.12 -10.39
CA THR A 93 16.10 2.91 -11.20
C THR A 93 14.78 2.17 -11.42
N ALA A 94 13.89 2.17 -10.43
CA ALA A 94 12.59 1.49 -10.51
C ALA A 94 11.60 2.22 -11.44
N SER A 95 11.66 3.55 -11.51
CA SER A 95 10.76 4.39 -12.33
C SER A 95 10.97 4.24 -13.84
N ARG A 96 12.12 3.71 -14.29
CA ARG A 96 12.38 3.46 -15.72
C ARG A 96 11.78 2.17 -16.26
N GLY A 97 11.41 1.21 -15.40
CA GLY A 97 10.81 -0.05 -15.84
C GLY A 97 9.33 0.08 -16.18
N ILE A 98 8.60 0.93 -15.45
CA ILE A 98 7.12 1.02 -15.54
C ILE A 98 6.68 1.93 -16.70
N ALA A 99 7.52 2.88 -17.11
CA ALA A 99 7.22 3.73 -18.27
C ALA A 99 7.55 3.05 -19.63
N ALA A 100 8.18 1.87 -19.62
CA ALA A 100 8.68 1.19 -20.81
C ALA A 100 8.06 -0.19 -21.09
N GLY A 101 7.10 -0.64 -20.28
CA GLY A 101 6.37 -1.90 -20.46
C GLY A 101 4.88 -1.68 -20.36
#